data_AF-A0A970BFU3-F1
#
_entry.id   AF-A0A970BFU3-F1
#
_cell.length_a   1.000
_cell.length_b   1.000
_cell.length_c   1.000
_cell.angle_alpha   90.00
_cell.angle_beta   90.00
_cell.angle_gamma   90.00
#
_symmetry.space_group_name_H-M   'P 1'
#
loop_
_entity.id
_entity.type
_entity.pdbx_description
1 polymer ?
#
loop_
_entity_poly.entity_id
_entity_poly.type
_entity_poly.pdbx_seq_one_letter_code
_entity_poly.pdbx_strand_id
1 'polypeptide(L)'
;YYLTPLNRFIVFVSGISILILAPVFKAVTGLPPFVGVLLGVSILWIYTEIMYNHKKKMSEDIKVRVARIFQRLDISTLMFFLGILLAVDALSRAGILLNLSGFMTAHMPNIYAQSVVIGIMSSIFDNVPLLAGTMGMYPVATEAMMAAASNPEYLQNFVVDGNFWHFIAYCVGTGGSILLIGSAAGVILMGIERISFMWYLKRISLLALIGYLCGAGVYLLQLMVI
;
A
#
# COMPACT_ATOMS: atom_id res chain seq x y z
N TYR A 1 -32.91 12.31 -7.74
CA TYR A 1 -32.56 11.08 -6.98
C TYR A 1 -32.93 9.86 -7.84
N TYR A 2 -32.06 9.41 -8.76
CA TYR A 2 -32.51 8.60 -9.92
C TYR A 2 -32.24 7.08 -9.87
N LEU A 3 -31.42 6.62 -8.92
CA LEU A 3 -31.26 5.21 -8.59
C LEU A 3 -32.19 4.82 -7.43
N THR A 4 -32.87 3.68 -7.56
CA THR A 4 -33.60 3.06 -6.46
C THR A 4 -32.63 2.75 -5.31
N PRO A 5 -33.09 2.77 -4.05
CA PRO A 5 -32.25 2.42 -2.90
C PRO A 5 -31.56 1.06 -3.08
N LEU A 6 -32.29 0.08 -3.63
CA LEU A 6 -31.77 -1.26 -3.94
C LEU A 6 -30.59 -1.21 -4.92
N ASN A 7 -30.68 -0.46 -6.02
CA ASN A 7 -29.60 -0.40 -7.00
C ASN A 7 -28.35 0.28 -6.44
N ARG A 8 -28.52 1.30 -5.59
CA ARG A 8 -27.39 1.93 -4.90
C ARG A 8 -26.72 0.95 -3.94
N PHE A 9 -27.52 0.20 -3.19
CA PHE A 9 -27.03 -0.81 -2.28
C PHE A 9 -26.26 -1.92 -3.02
N ILE A 10 -26.78 -2.41 -4.16
CA ILE A 10 -26.10 -3.41 -4.99
C ILE A 10 -24.75 -2.87 -5.49
N VAL A 11 -24.72 -1.66 -6.04
CA VAL A 11 -23.47 -1.03 -6.51
C VAL A 11 -22.47 -0.87 -5.37
N PHE A 12 -22.92 -0.41 -4.19
CA PHE A 12 -22.07 -0.27 -3.02
C PHE A 12 -21.49 -1.61 -2.54
N VAL A 13 -22.33 -2.63 -2.36
CA VAL A 13 -21.91 -3.97 -1.92
C VAL A 13 -20.98 -4.61 -2.94
N SER A 14 -21.27 -4.46 -4.24
CA SER A 14 -20.37 -4.98 -5.29
C SER A 14 -19.01 -4.29 -5.27
N GLY A 15 -18.95 -2.97 -5.07
CA GLY A 15 -17.68 -2.24 -4.94
C GLY A 15 -16.83 -2.74 -3.76
N ILE A 16 -17.44 -2.90 -2.59
CA ILE A 16 -16.77 -3.48 -1.42
C ILE A 16 -16.32 -4.92 -1.68
N SER A 17 -17.20 -5.72 -2.30
CA SER A 17 -16.90 -7.13 -2.61
C SER A 17 -15.70 -7.26 -3.54
N ILE A 18 -15.58 -6.39 -4.56
CA ILE A 18 -14.44 -6.39 -5.47
C ILE A 18 -13.12 -6.15 -4.72
N LEU A 19 -13.12 -5.24 -3.74
CA LEU A 19 -11.93 -4.95 -2.93
C LEU A 19 -11.57 -6.11 -2.00
N ILE A 20 -12.56 -6.68 -1.32
CA ILE A 20 -12.36 -7.80 -0.38
C ILE A 20 -11.95 -9.09 -1.11
N LEU A 21 -12.42 -9.29 -2.34
CA LEU A 21 -12.10 -10.47 -3.14
C LEU A 21 -10.73 -10.40 -3.82
N ALA A 22 -10.04 -9.27 -3.82
CA ALA A 22 -8.73 -9.14 -4.49
C ALA A 22 -7.65 -10.10 -3.92
N PRO A 23 -7.50 -10.28 -2.59
CA PRO A 23 -6.60 -11.29 -2.04
C PRO A 23 -7.03 -12.73 -2.36
N VAL A 24 -8.35 -13.00 -2.34
CA VAL A 24 -8.91 -14.32 -2.68
C VAL A 24 -8.61 -14.65 -4.14
N PHE A 25 -8.75 -13.68 -5.05
CA PHE A 25 -8.41 -13.83 -6.46
C PHE A 25 -6.94 -14.17 -6.64
N LYS A 26 -6.01 -13.47 -5.96
CA LYS A 26 -4.57 -13.80 -5.97
C LYS A 26 -4.34 -15.23 -5.49
N ALA A 27 -4.95 -15.63 -4.37
CA ALA A 27 -4.77 -16.94 -3.78
C ALA A 27 -5.23 -18.10 -4.68
N VAL A 28 -6.35 -17.92 -5.41
CA VAL A 28 -6.90 -18.97 -6.28
C VAL A 28 -6.23 -19.01 -7.65
N THR A 29 -5.93 -17.85 -8.24
CA THR A 29 -5.47 -17.75 -9.64
C THR A 29 -3.95 -17.64 -9.80
N GLY A 30 -3.24 -17.22 -8.74
CA GLY A 30 -1.83 -16.84 -8.81
C GLY A 30 -1.56 -15.51 -9.54
N LEU A 31 -2.59 -14.87 -10.10
CA LEU A 31 -2.45 -13.60 -10.81
C LEU A 31 -2.37 -12.41 -9.83
N PRO A 32 -1.76 -11.27 -10.25
CA PRO A 32 -1.69 -10.08 -9.42
C PRO A 32 -3.08 -9.56 -8.99
N PRO A 33 -3.23 -9.04 -7.76
CA PRO A 33 -4.53 -8.57 -7.25
C PRO A 33 -5.22 -7.51 -8.13
N PHE A 34 -4.47 -6.63 -8.78
CA PHE A 34 -5.04 -5.58 -9.63
C PHE A 34 -5.84 -6.16 -10.81
N VAL A 35 -5.47 -7.33 -11.32
CA VAL A 35 -6.20 -8.01 -12.41
C VAL A 35 -7.60 -8.43 -11.92
N GLY A 36 -7.69 -8.94 -10.69
CA GLY A 36 -8.96 -9.26 -10.06
C GLY A 36 -9.84 -8.04 -9.82
N VAL A 37 -9.24 -6.92 -9.40
CA VAL A 37 -9.96 -5.64 -9.25
C VAL A 37 -10.48 -5.15 -10.60
N LEU A 38 -9.66 -5.19 -11.66
CA LEU A 38 -10.08 -4.79 -13.01
C LEU A 38 -11.24 -5.65 -13.52
N LEU A 39 -11.17 -6.97 -13.35
CA LEU A 39 -12.26 -7.88 -13.69
C LEU A 39 -13.54 -7.53 -12.93
N GLY A 40 -13.42 -7.28 -11.62
CA GLY A 40 -14.53 -6.87 -10.78
C GLY A 40 -15.18 -5.56 -11.24
N VAL A 41 -14.37 -4.55 -11.54
CA VAL A 41 -14.83 -3.26 -12.10
C VAL A 41 -15.50 -3.46 -13.46
N SER A 42 -14.99 -4.34 -14.32
CA SER A 42 -15.63 -4.69 -15.60
C SER A 42 -17.00 -5.33 -15.41
N ILE A 43 -17.17 -6.24 -14.44
CA ILE A 43 -18.47 -6.84 -14.12
C ILE A 43 -19.45 -5.78 -13.59
N LEU A 44 -18.98 -4.91 -12.69
CA LEU A 44 -19.77 -3.79 -12.18
C LEU A 44 -20.18 -2.84 -13.31
N TRP A 45 -19.28 -2.60 -14.26
CA TRP A 45 -19.58 -1.80 -15.44
C TRP A 45 -20.71 -2.44 -16.25
N ILE A 46 -20.61 -3.71 -16.62
CA ILE A 46 -21.67 -4.42 -17.36
C ILE A 46 -23.01 -4.31 -16.63
N TYR A 47 -23.03 -4.54 -15.31
CA TYR A 47 -24.23 -4.42 -14.48
C TYR A 47 -24.83 -3.00 -14.54
N THR A 48 -24.02 -1.97 -14.32
CA THR A 48 -24.50 -0.58 -14.35
C THR A 48 -24.99 -0.17 -15.74
N GLU A 49 -24.36 -0.67 -16.80
CA GLU A 49 -24.77 -0.42 -18.18
C GLU A 49 -26.14 -1.03 -18.47
N ILE A 50 -26.37 -2.30 -18.10
CA ILE A 50 -27.68 -2.96 -18.20
C ILE A 50 -28.74 -2.16 -17.44
N MET A 51 -28.46 -1.79 -16.19
CA MET A 51 -29.39 -1.03 -15.35
C MET A 51 -29.76 0.34 -15.95
N TYR A 52 -28.80 1.07 -16.51
CA TYR A 52 -29.05 2.39 -17.10
C TYR A 52 -29.70 2.32 -18.49
N ASN A 53 -29.47 1.25 -19.26
CA ASN A 53 -30.06 1.06 -20.59
C ASN A 53 -31.60 0.96 -20.52
N HIS A 54 -32.14 0.45 -19.42
CA HIS A 54 -33.58 0.38 -19.16
C HIS A 54 -34.21 1.74 -18.77
N LYS A 55 -33.41 2.79 -18.53
CA LYS A 55 -33.88 4.13 -18.12
C LYS A 55 -33.65 5.19 -19.21
N LYS A 56 -34.34 5.04 -20.35
CA LYS A 56 -34.23 5.91 -21.53
C LYS A 56 -34.60 7.39 -21.29
N LYS A 57 -35.46 7.70 -20.31
CA LYS A 57 -35.87 9.08 -19.97
C LYS A 57 -34.87 9.86 -19.11
N MET A 58 -33.78 9.23 -18.68
CA MET A 58 -32.79 9.85 -17.83
C MET A 58 -31.69 10.47 -18.68
N SER A 59 -31.37 11.74 -18.45
CA SER A 59 -30.34 12.44 -19.20
C SER A 59 -28.97 11.79 -19.00
N GLU A 60 -28.16 11.75 -20.07
CA GLU A 60 -26.88 11.03 -20.07
C GLU A 60 -25.94 11.57 -19.00
N ASP A 61 -25.93 12.88 -18.74
CA ASP A 61 -25.17 13.61 -17.70
C ASP A 61 -25.44 13.11 -16.27
N ILE A 62 -26.58 12.47 -16.02
CA ILE A 62 -26.96 11.91 -14.71
C ILE A 62 -26.59 10.42 -14.58
N LYS A 63 -26.39 9.71 -15.71
CA LYS A 63 -25.98 8.29 -15.69
C LYS A 63 -24.54 8.18 -15.19
N VAL A 64 -24.35 7.61 -14.00
CA VAL A 64 -23.02 7.33 -13.43
C VAL A 64 -22.45 6.05 -14.08
N ARG A 65 -22.18 6.12 -15.40
CA ARG A 65 -21.52 5.03 -16.13
C ARG A 65 -20.04 5.01 -15.76
N VAL A 66 -19.45 3.82 -15.73
CA VAL A 66 -18.02 3.65 -15.42
C VAL A 66 -17.12 4.43 -16.40
N ALA A 67 -17.52 4.57 -17.67
CA ALA A 67 -16.84 5.43 -18.65
C ALA A 67 -16.67 6.89 -18.20
N ARG A 68 -17.62 7.43 -17.43
CA ARG A 68 -17.51 8.80 -16.87
C ARG A 68 -16.69 8.83 -15.57
N ILE A 69 -16.54 7.69 -14.89
CA ILE A 69 -15.64 7.56 -13.73
C ILE A 69 -14.18 7.70 -14.17
N PHE A 70 -13.81 7.27 -15.38
CA PHE A 70 -12.47 7.52 -15.94
C PHE A 70 -12.13 9.02 -16.03
N GLN A 71 -13.11 9.89 -16.29
CA GLN A 71 -12.90 11.36 -16.27
C GLN A 71 -12.71 11.94 -14.87
N ARG A 72 -13.02 11.16 -13.83
CA ARG A 72 -12.78 11.51 -12.43
C ARG A 72 -11.49 10.91 -11.88
N LEU A 73 -10.72 10.20 -12.72
CA LEU A 73 -9.38 9.81 -12.34
C LEU A 73 -8.53 11.07 -12.20
N ASP A 74 -7.91 11.21 -11.03
CA ASP A 74 -6.97 12.29 -10.79
C ASP A 74 -5.64 11.97 -11.47
N ILE A 75 -5.53 12.39 -12.73
CA ILE A 75 -4.33 12.22 -13.56
C ILE A 75 -3.12 12.89 -12.88
N SER A 76 -3.31 13.96 -12.11
CA SER A 76 -2.22 14.63 -11.39
C SER A 76 -1.63 13.71 -10.33
N THR A 77 -2.49 13.08 -9.52
CA THR A 77 -2.07 12.08 -8.53
C THR A 77 -1.39 10.86 -9.17
N LEU A 78 -1.90 10.37 -10.31
CA LEU A 78 -1.25 9.26 -11.04
C LEU A 78 0.14 9.63 -11.55
N MET A 79 0.29 10.81 -12.17
CA MET A 79 1.57 11.30 -12.67
C MET A 79 2.56 11.58 -11.53
N PHE A 80 2.07 12.03 -10.37
CA PHE A 80 2.88 12.18 -9.16
C PHE A 80 3.48 10.83 -8.72
N PHE A 81 2.66 9.79 -8.56
CA PHE A 81 3.18 8.46 -8.20
C PHE A 81 4.10 7.88 -9.27
N LEU A 82 3.78 8.04 -10.56
CA LEU A 82 4.66 7.63 -11.65
C LEU A 82 6.02 8.31 -11.58
N GLY A 83 6.06 9.63 -11.35
CA GLY A 83 7.30 10.39 -11.19
C GLY A 83 8.15 9.89 -10.02
N ILE A 84 7.52 9.54 -8.89
CA ILE A 84 8.23 8.97 -7.75
C ILE A 84 8.80 7.60 -8.07
N LEU A 85 8.03 6.71 -8.70
CA LEU A 85 8.53 5.38 -9.09
C LEU A 85 9.70 5.48 -10.07
N LEU A 86 9.66 6.41 -11.02
CA LEU A 86 10.76 6.66 -11.95
C LEU A 86 12.00 7.22 -11.24
N ALA A 87 11.84 8.15 -10.30
CA ALA A 87 12.95 8.67 -9.50
C ALA A 87 13.59 7.55 -8.67
N VAL A 88 12.78 6.75 -7.98
CA VAL A 88 13.25 5.60 -7.20
C VAL A 88 13.99 4.59 -8.09
N ASP A 89 13.47 4.27 -9.28
CA ASP A 89 14.15 3.40 -10.24
C ASP A 89 15.50 3.98 -10.69
N ALA A 90 15.58 5.29 -10.92
CA ALA A 90 16.84 5.96 -11.22
C ALA A 90 17.85 5.86 -10.07
N LEU A 91 17.41 6.05 -8.81
CA LEU A 91 18.27 5.87 -7.63
C LEU A 91 18.74 4.42 -7.47
N SER A 92 17.85 3.45 -7.75
CA SER A 92 18.16 2.02 -7.74
C SER A 92 19.23 1.68 -8.78
N ARG A 93 19.04 2.08 -10.04
CA ARG A 93 19.99 1.86 -11.14
C ARG A 93 21.32 2.59 -10.96
N ALA A 94 21.32 3.74 -10.29
CA ALA A 94 22.54 4.46 -9.92
C ALA A 94 23.32 3.78 -8.77
N GLY A 95 22.79 2.70 -8.17
CA GLY A 95 23.42 1.98 -7.06
C GLY A 95 23.30 2.68 -5.70
N ILE A 96 22.60 3.82 -5.62
CA ILE A 96 22.46 4.60 -4.38
C ILE A 96 21.69 3.79 -3.32
N LEU A 97 20.58 3.16 -3.72
CA LEU A 97 19.76 2.35 -2.81
C LEU A 97 20.50 1.08 -2.35
N LEU A 98 21.29 0.48 -3.24
CA LEU A 98 22.14 -0.66 -2.91
C LEU A 98 23.25 -0.28 -1.92
N ASN A 99 23.88 0.88 -2.09
CA ASN A 99 24.87 1.39 -1.14
C ASN A 99 24.24 1.68 0.23
N LEU A 100 23.02 2.24 0.23
CA LEU A 100 22.27 2.49 1.47
C LEU A 100 21.93 1.18 2.20
N SER A 101 21.47 0.16 1.48
CA SER A 101 21.15 -1.15 2.08
C SER A 101 22.41 -1.86 2.58
N GLY A 102 23.53 -1.74 1.86
CA GLY A 102 24.84 -2.19 2.32
C GLY A 102 25.29 -1.50 3.60
N PHE A 103 25.14 -0.17 3.68
CA PHE A 103 25.43 0.61 4.89
C PHE A 103 24.56 0.17 6.08
N MET A 104 23.25 -0.01 5.87
CA MET A 104 22.33 -0.50 6.90
C MET A 104 22.70 -1.92 7.35
N THR A 105 23.02 -2.81 6.42
CA THR A 105 23.40 -4.19 6.75
C THR A 105 24.70 -4.24 7.54
N ALA A 106 25.68 -3.37 7.23
CA ALA A 106 26.96 -3.31 7.95
C ALA A 106 26.82 -2.80 9.39
N HIS A 107 25.96 -1.81 9.65
CA HIS A 107 25.81 -1.20 10.97
C HIS A 107 24.64 -1.77 11.80
N MET A 108 23.65 -2.37 11.12
CA MET A 108 22.45 -2.94 11.70
C MET A 108 22.09 -4.23 10.96
N PRO A 109 22.82 -5.35 11.19
CA PRO A 109 22.63 -6.63 10.51
C PRO A 109 21.39 -7.40 11.03
N ASN A 110 20.27 -6.69 11.21
CA ASN A 110 19.01 -7.25 11.67
C ASN A 110 17.87 -6.67 10.84
N ILE A 111 17.22 -7.53 10.04
CA ILE A 111 16.14 -7.16 9.14
C ILE A 111 14.94 -6.50 9.85
N TYR A 112 14.67 -6.88 11.09
CA TYR A 112 13.55 -6.37 11.87
C TYR A 112 13.89 -4.96 12.39
N ALA A 113 15.11 -4.76 12.88
CA ALA A 113 15.58 -3.43 13.26
C ALA A 113 15.61 -2.46 12.06
N GLN A 114 16.09 -2.93 10.91
CA GLN A 114 16.03 -2.17 9.64
C GLN A 114 14.60 -1.79 9.28
N SER A 115 13.68 -2.76 9.33
CA SER A 115 12.27 -2.51 9.00
C SER A 115 11.59 -1.54 9.96
N VAL A 116 11.89 -1.64 11.26
CA VAL A 116 11.36 -0.73 12.28
C VAL A 116 11.82 0.71 12.02
N VAL A 117 13.11 0.90 11.71
CA VAL A 117 13.67 2.22 11.41
C VAL A 117 13.07 2.79 10.14
N ILE A 118 13.00 2.00 9.06
CA ILE A 118 12.38 2.42 7.80
C ILE A 118 10.90 2.75 8.04
N GLY A 119 10.15 1.95 8.78
CA GLY A 119 8.75 2.23 9.09
C GLY A 119 8.56 3.54 9.87
N ILE A 120 9.43 3.86 10.82
CA ILE A 120 9.41 5.17 11.50
C ILE A 120 9.66 6.31 10.50
N MET A 121 10.57 6.14 9.54
CA MET A 121 10.80 7.12 8.47
C MET A 121 9.56 7.31 7.56
N SER A 122 8.67 6.32 7.50
CA SER A 122 7.37 6.44 6.80
C SER A 122 6.45 7.50 7.40
N SER A 123 6.70 7.93 8.64
CA SER A 123 5.99 9.06 9.23
C SER A 123 6.31 10.40 8.58
N ILE A 124 7.42 10.47 7.84
CA ILE A 124 7.89 11.67 7.13
C ILE A 124 7.70 11.49 5.62
N PHE A 125 8.07 10.33 5.10
CA PHE A 125 7.93 9.98 3.69
C PHE A 125 6.70 9.11 3.47
N ASP A 126 5.87 9.43 2.48
CA ASP A 126 4.68 8.64 2.20
C ASP A 126 5.02 7.15 1.98
N ASN A 127 4.09 6.28 2.41
CA ASN A 127 4.28 4.85 2.45
C ASN A 127 4.60 4.26 1.06
N VAL A 128 3.97 4.78 0.00
CA VAL A 128 4.15 4.28 -1.37
C VAL A 128 5.58 4.54 -1.87
N PRO A 129 6.10 5.79 -1.87
CA PRO A 129 7.49 6.09 -2.18
C PRO A 129 8.50 5.28 -1.37
N LEU A 130 8.29 5.19 -0.05
CA LEU A 130 9.25 4.55 0.84
C LEU A 130 9.32 3.04 0.64
N LEU A 131 8.16 2.39 0.42
CA LEU A 131 8.11 0.97 0.11
C LEU A 131 8.77 0.69 -1.24
N ALA A 132 8.53 1.52 -2.26
CA ALA A 132 9.19 1.40 -3.56
C ALA A 132 10.72 1.54 -3.43
N GLY A 133 11.18 2.53 -2.65
CA GLY A 133 12.60 2.70 -2.35
C GLY A 133 13.19 1.47 -1.65
N THR A 134 12.47 0.91 -0.68
CA THR A 134 12.91 -0.29 0.06
C THR A 134 12.96 -1.52 -0.84
N MET A 135 12.04 -1.67 -1.79
CA MET A 135 12.11 -2.71 -2.82
C MET A 135 13.32 -2.54 -3.74
N GLY A 136 13.76 -1.31 -4.00
CA GLY A 136 15.01 -1.02 -4.73
C GLY A 136 16.29 -1.22 -3.91
N MET A 137 16.19 -1.29 -2.57
CA MET A 137 17.32 -1.48 -1.66
C MET A 137 17.73 -2.95 -1.53
N TYR A 138 16.76 -3.87 -1.54
CA TYR A 138 16.99 -5.30 -1.30
C TYR A 138 16.45 -6.14 -2.46
N PRO A 139 17.29 -6.95 -3.13
CA PRO A 139 16.81 -7.82 -4.20
C PRO A 139 15.96 -8.96 -3.63
N VAL A 140 14.96 -9.41 -4.39
CA VAL A 140 14.23 -10.64 -4.07
C VAL A 140 15.17 -11.83 -4.24
N ALA A 141 15.41 -12.55 -3.15
CA ALA A 141 16.36 -13.65 -3.13
C ALA A 141 15.87 -14.82 -4.00
N THR A 142 16.73 -15.28 -4.90
CA THR A 142 16.52 -16.49 -5.71
C THR A 142 17.38 -17.64 -5.18
N GLU A 143 17.05 -18.88 -5.55
CA GLU A 143 17.83 -20.05 -5.17
C GLU A 143 19.32 -19.94 -5.57
N ALA A 144 19.59 -19.42 -6.77
CA ALA A 144 20.94 -19.18 -7.25
C ALA A 144 21.70 -18.15 -6.39
N MET A 145 21.02 -17.10 -5.94
CA MET A 145 21.61 -16.09 -5.06
C MET A 145 21.92 -16.65 -3.68
N MET A 146 21.03 -17.48 -3.12
CA MET A 146 21.26 -18.13 -1.82
C MET A 146 22.42 -19.13 -1.88
N ALA A 147 22.54 -19.89 -2.97
CA ALA A 147 23.65 -20.84 -3.16
C ALA A 147 25.02 -20.15 -3.29
N ALA A 148 25.06 -18.94 -3.83
CA ALA A 148 26.29 -18.15 -3.98
C ALA A 148 26.59 -17.23 -2.78
N ALA A 149 25.69 -17.15 -1.79
CA ALA A 149 25.78 -16.17 -0.72
C ALA A 149 26.68 -16.61 0.43
N SER A 150 27.42 -15.65 0.98
CA SER A 150 28.21 -15.82 2.21
C SER A 150 27.33 -16.01 3.45
N ASN A 151 26.09 -15.52 3.42
CA ASN A 151 25.11 -15.68 4.50
C ASN A 151 23.72 -16.01 3.92
N PRO A 152 23.47 -17.30 3.64
CA PRO A 152 22.19 -17.76 3.09
C PRO A 152 21.01 -17.52 4.04
N GLU A 153 21.21 -17.62 5.36
CA GLU A 153 20.16 -17.38 6.36
C GLU A 153 19.64 -15.94 6.33
N TYR A 154 20.53 -14.96 6.16
CA TYR A 154 20.12 -13.57 6.00
C TYR A 154 19.31 -13.36 4.71
N LEU A 155 19.80 -13.91 3.59
CA LEU A 155 19.14 -13.79 2.28
C LEU A 155 17.80 -14.52 2.20
N GLN A 156 17.61 -15.60 2.97
CA GLN A 156 16.35 -16.32 3.06
C GLN A 156 15.20 -15.41 3.48
N ASN A 157 15.46 -14.35 4.24
CA ASN A 157 14.41 -13.41 4.63
C ASN A 157 13.85 -12.58 3.47
N PHE A 158 14.57 -12.48 2.35
CA PHE A 158 14.24 -11.66 1.19
C PHE A 158 13.65 -12.48 0.02
N VAL A 159 13.36 -13.78 0.20
CA VAL A 159 12.60 -14.57 -0.79
C VAL A 159 11.19 -14.01 -0.97
N VAL A 160 10.49 -14.38 -2.05
CA VAL A 160 9.08 -14.01 -2.24
C VAL A 160 8.26 -14.45 -1.02
N ASP A 161 7.44 -13.54 -0.48
CA ASP A 161 6.66 -13.75 0.75
C ASP A 161 7.53 -14.12 1.99
N GLY A 162 8.81 -13.72 1.98
CA GLY A 162 9.73 -13.87 3.11
C GLY A 162 9.44 -12.91 4.28
N ASN A 163 10.05 -13.20 5.42
CA ASN A 163 9.84 -12.46 6.68
C ASN A 163 10.09 -10.95 6.57
N PHE A 164 11.11 -10.55 5.78
CA PHE A 164 11.40 -9.14 5.57
C PHE A 164 10.22 -8.44 4.90
N TRP A 165 9.67 -9.00 3.82
CA TRP A 165 8.60 -8.38 3.04
C TRP A 165 7.29 -8.26 3.80
N HIS A 166 6.94 -9.28 4.59
CA HIS A 166 5.76 -9.20 5.46
C HIS A 166 5.95 -8.15 6.56
N PHE A 167 7.10 -8.12 7.22
CA PHE A 167 7.34 -7.22 8.33
C PHE A 167 7.52 -5.77 7.90
N ILE A 168 8.23 -5.51 6.80
CA ILE A 168 8.37 -4.15 6.25
C ILE A 168 7.03 -3.60 5.76
N ALA A 169 6.15 -4.45 5.20
CA ALA A 169 4.81 -4.03 4.81
C ALA A 169 3.99 -3.54 6.01
N TYR A 170 4.08 -4.25 7.15
CA TYR A 170 3.52 -3.77 8.41
C TYR A 170 4.18 -2.45 8.86
N CYS A 171 5.52 -2.41 8.90
CA CYS A 171 6.27 -1.28 9.45
C CYS A 171 6.02 0.01 8.65
N VAL A 172 6.15 -0.04 7.32
CA VAL A 172 5.89 1.10 6.43
C VAL A 172 4.40 1.44 6.42
N GLY A 173 3.52 0.44 6.34
CA GLY A 173 2.07 0.65 6.30
C GLY A 173 1.52 1.37 7.55
N THR A 174 2.03 1.02 8.73
CA THR A 174 1.55 1.60 10.00
C THR A 174 2.38 2.78 10.49
N GLY A 175 3.67 2.82 10.18
CA GLY A 175 4.60 3.86 10.63
C GLY A 175 4.23 5.26 10.13
N GLY A 176 3.58 5.38 8.97
CA GLY A 176 3.01 6.64 8.46
C GLY A 176 2.01 7.32 9.40
N SER A 177 1.45 6.58 10.36
CA SER A 177 0.52 7.13 11.35
C SER A 177 1.21 7.76 12.57
N ILE A 178 2.53 7.62 12.73
CA ILE A 178 3.25 8.18 13.89
C ILE A 178 3.21 9.72 13.85
N LEU A 179 3.30 10.32 12.67
CA LEU A 179 3.15 11.76 12.47
C LEU A 179 1.90 12.04 11.64
N LEU A 180 1.24 13.16 11.93
CA LEU A 180 -0.01 13.54 11.25
C LEU A 180 0.14 13.71 9.73
N ILE A 181 1.35 14.03 9.25
CA ILE A 181 1.64 14.25 7.83
C ILE A 181 2.11 12.99 7.09
N GLY A 182 2.40 11.90 7.80
CA GLY A 182 2.98 10.68 7.21
C GLY A 182 1.99 9.84 6.41
N SER A 183 0.72 10.22 6.36
CA SER A 183 -0.30 9.52 5.58
C SER A 183 -1.35 10.48 5.02
N ALA A 184 -1.93 10.12 3.87
CA ALA A 184 -3.06 10.84 3.28
C ALA A 184 -4.24 10.97 4.25
N ALA A 185 -4.52 9.91 5.03
CA ALA A 185 -5.55 9.93 6.06
C ALA A 185 -5.28 10.99 7.13
N GLY A 186 -4.03 11.12 7.58
CA GLY A 186 -3.63 12.13 8.55
C GLY A 186 -3.77 13.57 8.00
N VAL A 187 -3.38 13.81 6.75
CA VAL A 187 -3.56 15.11 6.09
C VAL A 187 -5.05 15.46 5.92
N ILE A 188 -5.88 14.47 5.59
CA ILE A 188 -7.35 14.66 5.53
C ILE A 188 -7.92 14.98 6.91
N LEU A 189 -7.49 14.25 7.95
CA LEU A 189 -7.92 14.50 9.34
C LEU A 189 -7.55 15.92 9.79
N MET A 190 -6.35 16.39 9.44
CA MET A 190 -5.92 17.77 9.67
C MET A 190 -6.89 18.79 9.07
N GLY A 191 -7.37 18.52 7.84
CA GLY A 191 -8.33 19.39 7.14
C GLY A 191 -9.74 19.36 7.72
N ILE A 192 -10.24 18.18 8.10
CA ILE A 192 -11.63 18.00 8.58
C ILE A 192 -11.76 18.45 10.03
N GLU A 193 -10.89 17.96 10.92
CA GLU A 193 -10.96 18.23 12.37
C GLU A 193 -10.21 19.51 12.76
N ARG A 194 -9.52 20.16 11.81
CA ARG A 194 -8.70 21.37 12.03
C ARG A 194 -7.67 21.20 13.17
N ILE A 195 -7.21 19.98 13.39
CA ILE A 195 -6.14 19.69 14.35
C ILE A 195 -4.79 20.18 13.78
N SER A 196 -3.93 20.76 14.61
CA SER A 196 -2.61 21.18 14.16
C SER A 196 -1.60 20.04 14.24
N PHE A 197 -0.59 20.06 13.36
CA PHE A 197 0.53 19.11 13.41
C PHE A 197 1.17 19.05 14.81
N MET A 198 1.43 20.22 15.42
CA MET A 198 2.07 20.28 16.74
C MET A 198 1.20 19.70 17.85
N TRP A 199 -0.12 19.83 17.74
CA TRP A 199 -1.04 19.21 18.70
C TRP A 199 -0.96 17.69 18.61
N TYR A 200 -0.99 17.13 17.39
CA TYR A 200 -0.89 15.69 17.17
C TYR A 200 0.46 15.15 17.64
N LEU A 201 1.55 15.85 17.31
CA LEU A 201 2.91 15.50 17.72
C LEU A 201 3.02 15.35 19.25
N LYS A 202 2.43 16.29 19.99
CA LYS A 202 2.51 16.30 21.46
C LYS A 202 1.60 15.28 22.14
N ARG A 203 0.46 14.95 21.55
CA ARG A 203 -0.60 14.17 22.23
C ARG A 203 -0.80 12.77 21.68
N ILE A 204 -0.61 12.56 20.38
CA ILE A 204 -0.97 11.32 19.70
C ILE A 204 0.26 10.60 19.18
N SER A 205 1.28 11.29 18.69
CA SER A 205 2.45 10.64 18.09
C SER A 205 3.14 9.63 19.00
N LEU A 206 3.22 9.90 20.31
CA LEU A 206 3.77 8.93 21.26
C LEU A 206 2.87 7.70 21.40
N LEU A 207 1.55 7.87 21.44
CA LEU A 207 0.60 6.75 21.50
C LEU A 207 0.65 5.92 20.22
N ALA A 208 0.74 6.58 19.06
CA ALA A 208 0.90 5.93 17.76
C ALA A 208 2.23 5.16 17.69
N LEU A 209 3.33 5.74 18.19
CA LEU A 209 4.63 5.08 18.28
C LEU A 209 4.58 3.85 19.20
N ILE A 210 3.91 3.94 20.35
CA ILE A 210 3.73 2.80 21.25
C ILE A 210 2.92 1.70 20.53
N GLY A 211 1.81 2.04 19.89
CA GLY A 211 1.01 1.08 19.13
C GLY A 211 1.80 0.40 18.00
N TYR A 212 2.61 1.18 17.30
CA TYR A 212 3.55 0.69 16.27
C TYR A 212 4.57 -0.30 16.85
N LEU A 213 5.23 0.03 17.97
CA LEU A 213 6.20 -0.86 18.61
C LEU A 213 5.53 -2.10 19.22
N CYS A 214 4.31 -1.96 19.76
CA CYS A 214 3.55 -3.09 20.27
C CYS A 214 3.18 -4.07 19.17
N GLY A 215 2.66 -3.59 18.02
CA GLY A 215 2.34 -4.48 16.90
C GLY A 215 3.58 -5.11 16.28
N ALA A 216 4.70 -4.37 16.19
CA ALA A 216 6.00 -4.92 15.82
C ALA A 216 6.42 -6.06 16.79
N GLY A 217 6.31 -5.82 18.09
CA GLY A 217 6.61 -6.82 19.12
C GLY A 217 5.73 -8.07 19.02
N VAL A 218 4.41 -7.90 18.81
CA VAL A 218 3.49 -9.03 18.62
C VAL A 218 3.85 -9.84 17.38
N TYR A 219 4.18 -9.18 16.27
CA TYR A 219 4.63 -9.87 15.06
C TYR A 219 5.90 -10.70 15.30
N LEU A 220 6.89 -10.13 16.02
CA LEU A 220 8.11 -10.85 16.37
C LEU A 220 7.84 -12.04 17.30
N LEU A 221 6.95 -11.88 18.28
CA LEU A 221 6.54 -12.97 19.16
C LEU A 221 5.84 -14.08 18.37
N GLN A 222 5.00 -13.73 17.41
CA GLN A 222 4.33 -14.70 16.56
C GLN A 222 5.35 -15.53 15.76
N LEU A 223 6.41 -14.91 15.23
CA LEU A 223 7.48 -15.61 14.53
C LEU A 223 8.33 -16.52 15.43
N MET A 224 8.31 -16.33 16.75
CA MET A 224 9.02 -17.22 17.68
C MET A 224 8.20 -18.45 18.07
N VAL A 225 6.86 -18.38 17.93
CA VAL A 225 5.92 -19.42 18.38
C VAL A 225 5.51 -20.36 17.24
N ILE A 226 5.56 -19.89 15.99
CA ILE A 226 5.24 -20.64 14.77
C ILE A 226 6.54 -21.16 14.15
#